data_AF-A0A859QMF9-F1
#
_entry.id   AF-A0A859QMF9-F1
#
_cell.length_a   1.000
_cell.length_b   1.000
_cell.length_c   1.000
_cell.angle_alpha   90.00
_cell.angle_beta   90.00
_cell.angle_gamma   90.00
#
_symmetry.space_group_name_H-M   'P 1'
#
loop_
_entity.id
_entity.type
_entity.pdbx_description
1 polymer ?
#
loop_
_entity_poly.entity_id
_entity_poly.type
_entity_poly.pdbx_seq_one_letter_code
_entity_poly.pdbx_strand_id
1 'polypeptide(L)'
;MIEFVENYWPHFLALLSFALGIPAIVHAAMTKDDVRAAAGWVGVVLLSPVIGAVVYAVAGINRIRRTSIGLQRSLLRPRGADQFGRYDVTHDEVAVRFGHRFAAMKMLGDRVARHAMSTGNHITMLEGGDTVYGAMLEEIAGARRSILIESYIFDRDPIGLRFADALIAAAKRGVSVRVLIDAVGARYSVPSVVSYLKEGGVPTAVFNGNIIMGLRLPYANLRTHRKILVVDGVVAFAGGMNIRAGFTTEVAGKTASFDTHFRVTGPVVADIFQVAAEDWQFSSGESLEGDEWKIGVPEEIPDTPPVLMRAVPSGPDSTNETNHKMLMGAFSVARKHIRLMSPYFLPDKELVSALVTAARRGVEVDIVVPAVNNLTLIDRAMTAQFDQVLKGHCRVWRAQGAFNHSKLMVVDERWTYVGSSNLDPRSLRLNFEFDLEVLDDAFAQAVSHKICAALTSAEEVTLAGLRNQPFPNRLANRLLWLGSPYL
;
A
#
# COMPACT_ATOMS: atom_id res chain seq x y z
N MET A 1 -43.60 -1.74 -40.35
CA MET A 1 -42.48 -1.41 -39.44
C MET A 1 -41.98 -2.66 -38.72
N ILE A 2 -42.86 -3.45 -38.09
CA ILE A 2 -42.51 -4.72 -37.43
C ILE A 2 -41.90 -5.73 -38.42
N GLU A 3 -42.54 -6.00 -39.56
CA GLU A 3 -42.00 -6.90 -40.60
C GLU A 3 -40.62 -6.48 -41.12
N PHE A 4 -40.34 -5.18 -41.20
CA PHE A 4 -39.02 -4.69 -41.62
C PHE A 4 -37.95 -5.02 -40.57
N VAL A 5 -38.25 -4.80 -39.30
CA VAL A 5 -37.34 -5.17 -38.21
C VAL A 5 -37.17 -6.69 -38.15
N GLU A 6 -38.23 -7.47 -38.30
CA GLU A 6 -38.19 -8.93 -38.32
C GLU A 6 -37.37 -9.50 -39.48
N ASN A 7 -37.37 -8.85 -40.64
CA ASN A 7 -36.60 -9.31 -41.80
C ASN A 7 -35.12 -8.91 -41.74
N TYR A 8 -34.79 -7.79 -41.07
CA TYR A 8 -33.45 -7.21 -41.11
C TYR A 8 -32.70 -7.21 -39.77
N TRP A 9 -33.28 -7.71 -38.67
CA TRP A 9 -32.59 -7.79 -37.37
C TRP A 9 -31.21 -8.48 -37.40
N PRO A 10 -30.93 -9.52 -38.23
CA PRO A 10 -29.59 -10.11 -38.28
C PRO A 10 -28.56 -9.16 -38.87
N HIS A 11 -28.96 -8.34 -39.86
CA HIS A 11 -28.10 -7.33 -40.47
C HIS A 11 -27.82 -6.18 -39.49
N PHE A 12 -28.84 -5.75 -38.75
CA PHE A 12 -28.67 -4.75 -37.68
C PHE A 12 -27.76 -5.28 -36.58
N LEU A 13 -27.90 -6.53 -36.17
CA LEU A 13 -27.04 -7.15 -35.17
C LEU A 13 -25.60 -7.31 -35.67
N ALA A 14 -25.40 -7.68 -36.94
CA ALA A 14 -24.08 -7.76 -37.55
C ALA A 14 -23.41 -6.38 -37.63
N LEU A 15 -24.13 -5.36 -38.09
CA LEU A 15 -23.65 -3.98 -38.14
C LEU A 15 -23.27 -3.48 -36.74
N LEU A 16 -24.14 -3.72 -35.75
CA LEU A 16 -23.88 -3.37 -34.35
C LEU A 16 -22.64 -4.08 -33.80
N SER A 17 -22.48 -5.36 -34.14
CA SER A 17 -21.33 -6.18 -33.74
C SER A 17 -20.02 -5.63 -34.30
N PHE A 18 -19.98 -5.21 -35.57
CA PHE A 18 -18.80 -4.57 -36.14
C PHE A 18 -18.56 -3.16 -35.57
N ALA A 19 -19.62 -2.37 -35.43
CA ALA A 19 -19.55 -0.99 -34.94
C ALA A 19 -19.06 -0.91 -33.50
N LEU A 20 -19.39 -1.88 -32.65
CA LEU A 20 -18.92 -1.94 -31.26
C LEU A 20 -17.64 -2.77 -31.10
N GLY A 21 -17.56 -3.91 -31.79
CA GLY A 21 -16.50 -4.89 -31.63
C GLY A 21 -15.16 -4.42 -32.17
N ILE A 22 -15.11 -3.88 -33.39
CA ILE A 22 -13.84 -3.44 -34.02
C ILE A 22 -13.17 -2.34 -33.20
N PRO A 23 -13.85 -1.23 -32.81
CA PRO A 23 -13.23 -0.21 -31.99
C PRO A 23 -12.77 -0.73 -30.63
N ALA A 24 -13.53 -1.62 -30.00
CA ALA A 24 -13.15 -2.22 -28.72
C ALA A 24 -11.88 -3.09 -28.84
N ILE A 25 -11.79 -3.92 -29.89
CA ILE A 25 -10.61 -4.74 -30.20
C ILE A 25 -9.39 -3.86 -30.49
N VAL A 26 -9.54 -2.86 -31.37
CA VAL A 26 -8.45 -1.92 -31.71
C VAL A 26 -8.00 -1.18 -30.46
N HIS A 27 -8.93 -0.66 -29.65
CA HIS A 27 -8.59 0.01 -28.40
C HIS A 27 -7.88 -0.95 -27.43
N ALA A 28 -8.35 -2.19 -27.27
CA ALA A 28 -7.68 -3.20 -26.42
C ALA A 28 -6.27 -3.51 -26.89
N ALA A 29 -6.06 -3.70 -28.19
CA ALA A 29 -4.74 -3.97 -28.77
C ALA A 29 -3.78 -2.77 -28.64
N MET A 30 -4.29 -1.54 -28.76
CA MET A 30 -3.45 -0.33 -28.78
C MET A 30 -3.17 0.28 -27.40
N THR A 31 -3.95 -0.06 -26.36
CA THR A 31 -3.88 0.63 -25.05
C THR A 31 -3.49 -0.26 -23.87
N LYS A 32 -3.47 -1.59 -24.06
CA LYS A 32 -3.10 -2.54 -23.01
C LYS A 32 -1.62 -2.90 -23.13
N ASP A 33 -0.87 -2.62 -22.06
CA ASP A 33 0.57 -2.92 -22.01
C ASP A 33 0.87 -4.41 -21.72
N ASP A 34 -0.07 -5.15 -21.12
CA ASP A 34 0.05 -6.59 -20.89
C ASP A 34 -0.65 -7.36 -22.02
N VAL A 35 0.14 -8.18 -22.73
CA VAL A 35 -0.32 -8.98 -23.87
C VAL A 35 -1.42 -9.96 -23.50
N ARG A 36 -1.39 -10.56 -22.30
CA ARG A 36 -2.41 -11.52 -21.85
C ARG A 36 -3.73 -10.80 -21.57
N ALA A 37 -3.68 -9.63 -20.95
CA ALA A 37 -4.85 -8.79 -20.73
C ALA A 37 -5.41 -8.28 -22.07
N ALA A 38 -4.56 -7.84 -22.99
CA ALA A 38 -4.97 -7.43 -24.34
C ALA A 38 -5.66 -8.58 -25.08
N ALA A 39 -5.01 -9.75 -25.16
CA ALA A 39 -5.54 -10.95 -25.80
C ALA A 39 -6.84 -11.43 -25.14
N GLY A 40 -6.95 -11.38 -23.82
CA GLY A 40 -8.16 -11.72 -23.08
C GLY A 40 -9.33 -10.82 -23.45
N TRP A 41 -9.14 -9.49 -23.45
CA TRP A 41 -10.17 -8.55 -23.85
C TRP A 41 -10.55 -8.66 -25.32
N VAL A 42 -9.56 -8.81 -26.21
CA VAL A 42 -9.80 -9.09 -27.64
C VAL A 42 -10.61 -10.38 -27.80
N GLY A 43 -10.26 -11.45 -27.09
CA GLY A 43 -11.00 -12.71 -27.12
C GLY A 43 -12.44 -12.59 -26.63
N VAL A 44 -12.69 -11.89 -25.53
CA VAL A 44 -14.05 -11.62 -25.01
C VAL A 44 -14.90 -10.86 -26.03
N VAL A 45 -14.31 -9.83 -26.66
CA VAL A 45 -15.02 -9.05 -27.70
C VAL A 45 -15.21 -9.87 -28.97
N LEU A 46 -14.26 -10.71 -29.38
CA LEU A 46 -14.42 -11.59 -30.55
C LEU A 46 -15.53 -12.63 -30.36
N LEU A 47 -15.62 -13.25 -29.17
CA LEU A 47 -16.64 -14.25 -28.85
C LEU A 47 -18.02 -13.63 -28.64
N SER A 48 -18.08 -12.37 -28.19
CA SER A 48 -19.34 -11.64 -28.02
C SER A 48 -19.14 -10.15 -28.39
N PRO A 49 -19.29 -9.77 -29.67
CA PRO A 49 -18.95 -8.42 -30.13
C PRO A 49 -19.74 -7.30 -29.48
N VAL A 50 -21.02 -7.55 -29.15
CA VAL A 50 -21.87 -6.55 -28.51
C VAL A 50 -21.65 -6.54 -27.00
N ILE A 51 -21.91 -7.67 -26.31
CA ILE A 51 -21.82 -7.73 -24.85
C ILE A 51 -20.36 -7.58 -24.40
N GLY A 52 -19.42 -8.25 -25.07
CA GLY A 52 -18.00 -8.14 -24.78
C GLY A 52 -17.45 -6.73 -24.96
N ALA A 53 -17.89 -5.98 -25.98
CA ALA A 53 -17.52 -4.57 -26.13
C ALA A 53 -18.09 -3.69 -25.01
N VAL A 54 -19.33 -3.95 -24.56
CA VAL A 54 -19.93 -3.23 -23.43
C VAL A 54 -19.17 -3.54 -22.12
N VAL A 55 -18.90 -4.81 -21.84
CA VAL A 55 -18.13 -5.24 -20.65
C VAL A 55 -16.71 -4.65 -20.70
N TYR A 56 -16.06 -4.64 -21.88
CA TYR A 56 -14.78 -3.98 -22.08
C TYR A 56 -14.85 -2.47 -21.83
N ALA A 57 -15.88 -1.79 -22.32
CA ALA A 57 -16.05 -0.36 -22.12
C ALA A 57 -16.23 0.02 -20.64
N VAL A 58 -16.85 -0.86 -19.85
CA VAL A 58 -17.08 -0.68 -18.40
C VAL A 58 -15.84 -1.06 -17.58
N ALA A 59 -15.24 -2.23 -17.85
CA ALA A 59 -14.20 -2.81 -16.98
C ALA A 59 -12.80 -2.85 -17.61
N GLY A 60 -12.71 -2.87 -18.94
CA GLY A 60 -11.45 -2.96 -19.68
C GLY A 60 -10.80 -1.61 -19.99
N ILE A 61 -11.55 -0.53 -20.18
CA ILE A 61 -10.98 0.79 -20.44
C ILE A 61 -10.50 1.42 -19.13
N ASN A 62 -9.18 1.50 -18.94
CA ASN A 62 -8.60 2.10 -17.75
C ASN A 62 -8.58 3.64 -17.85
N ARG A 63 -9.72 4.29 -17.59
CA ARG A 63 -9.89 5.76 -17.74
C ARG A 63 -9.11 6.60 -16.72
N ILE A 64 -8.53 5.98 -15.68
CA ILE A 64 -7.77 6.67 -14.62
C ILE A 64 -6.39 7.14 -15.12
N ARG A 65 -5.85 6.50 -16.16
CA ARG A 65 -4.40 6.40 -16.35
C ARG A 65 -3.67 7.69 -16.78
N ARG A 66 -4.33 8.78 -17.20
CA ARG A 66 -3.59 9.82 -17.97
C ARG A 66 -3.79 11.32 -17.72
N THR A 67 -4.79 11.83 -16.99
CA THR A 67 -4.97 13.30 -17.08
C THR A 67 -5.51 14.08 -15.87
N SER A 68 -6.25 13.51 -14.93
CA SER A 68 -6.84 14.32 -13.83
C SER A 68 -6.03 14.26 -12.54
N ILE A 69 -5.80 13.07 -11.99
CA ILE A 69 -5.11 12.89 -10.68
C ILE A 69 -3.64 13.27 -10.78
N GLY A 70 -2.93 12.72 -11.77
CA GLY A 70 -1.51 13.02 -11.98
C GLY A 70 -1.24 14.49 -12.27
N LEU A 71 -2.13 15.15 -13.04
CA LEU A 71 -1.99 16.57 -13.36
C LEU A 71 -2.26 17.44 -12.12
N GLN A 72 -3.36 17.21 -11.38
CA GLN A 72 -3.65 17.93 -10.14
C GLN A 72 -2.53 17.80 -9.11
N ARG A 73 -1.95 16.60 -8.94
CA ARG A 73 -0.84 16.37 -7.99
C ARG A 73 0.50 16.92 -8.48
N SER A 74 0.79 16.85 -9.78
CA SER A 74 2.03 17.40 -10.36
C SER A 74 2.14 18.92 -10.26
N LEU A 75 1.00 19.61 -10.14
CA LEU A 75 0.94 21.07 -9.99
C LEU A 75 1.19 21.53 -8.54
N LEU A 76 1.23 20.61 -7.57
CA LEU A 76 1.49 20.94 -6.18
C LEU A 76 3.00 21.07 -5.96
N ARG A 77 3.43 22.26 -5.51
CA ARG A 77 4.84 22.55 -5.22
C ARG A 77 5.34 21.60 -4.12
N PRO A 78 6.53 20.97 -4.30
CA PRO A 78 7.15 20.21 -3.22
C PRO A 78 7.35 21.12 -2.01
N ARG A 79 6.81 20.71 -0.85
CA ARG A 79 6.88 21.50 0.38
C ARG A 79 8.14 21.14 1.14
N GLY A 80 8.92 22.15 1.51
CA GLY A 80 10.14 21.94 2.29
C GLY A 80 11.38 21.57 1.48
N ALA A 81 11.31 21.43 0.15
CA ALA A 81 12.48 21.17 -0.70
C ALA A 81 13.62 22.19 -0.46
N ASP A 82 13.28 23.48 -0.36
CA ASP A 82 14.25 24.53 -0.08
C ASP A 82 14.75 24.51 1.39
N GLN A 83 13.89 24.09 2.33
CA GLN A 83 14.20 24.08 3.77
C GLN A 83 15.06 22.87 4.18
N PHE A 84 14.85 21.73 3.53
CA PHE A 84 15.46 20.46 3.90
C PHE A 84 16.48 19.94 2.88
N GLY A 85 16.77 20.65 1.79
CA GLY A 85 17.80 20.25 0.82
C GLY A 85 19.19 20.02 1.43
N ARG A 86 19.51 20.63 2.59
CA ARG A 86 20.76 20.34 3.34
C ARG A 86 20.84 18.91 3.88
N TYR A 87 19.72 18.20 3.94
CA TYR A 87 19.64 16.81 4.39
C TYR A 87 19.70 15.82 3.23
N ASP A 88 19.86 16.29 1.99
CA ASP A 88 19.97 15.42 0.82
C ASP A 88 21.18 14.50 0.93
N VAL A 89 20.92 13.20 0.74
CA VAL A 89 21.96 12.17 0.80
C VAL A 89 22.62 12.05 -0.56
N THR A 90 23.95 12.11 -0.59
CA THR A 90 24.74 11.91 -1.81
C THR A 90 24.95 10.42 -2.10
N HIS A 91 25.23 10.11 -3.37
CA HIS A 91 25.56 8.74 -3.77
C HIS A 91 26.85 8.23 -3.10
N ASP A 92 27.84 9.11 -2.95
CA ASP A 92 29.13 8.78 -2.36
C ASP A 92 29.02 8.46 -0.87
N GLU A 93 28.19 9.20 -0.12
CA GLU A 93 27.91 8.89 1.29
C GLU A 93 27.33 7.49 1.47
N VAL A 94 26.36 7.10 0.63
CA VAL A 94 25.80 5.73 0.67
C VAL A 94 26.85 4.71 0.25
N ALA A 95 27.67 5.00 -0.76
CA ALA A 95 28.72 4.09 -1.21
C ALA A 95 29.76 3.83 -0.12
N VAL A 96 30.18 4.86 0.62
CA VAL A 96 31.13 4.75 1.72
C VAL A 96 30.55 3.96 2.90
N ARG A 97 29.31 4.25 3.30
CA ARG A 97 28.69 3.63 4.50
C ARG A 97 28.12 2.24 4.24
N PHE A 98 27.47 2.04 3.10
CA PHE A 98 26.69 0.83 2.81
C PHE A 98 27.24 0.04 1.61
N GLY A 99 28.11 0.64 0.79
CA GLY A 99 28.70 0.03 -0.39
C GLY A 99 28.00 0.41 -1.69
N HIS A 100 28.72 0.31 -2.82
CA HIS A 100 28.26 0.75 -4.14
C HIS A 100 26.91 0.17 -4.59
N ARG A 101 26.57 -1.04 -4.14
CA ARG A 101 25.29 -1.67 -4.49
C ARG A 101 24.08 -0.94 -3.88
N PHE A 102 24.22 -0.41 -2.66
CA PHE A 102 23.16 0.38 -2.05
C PHE A 102 23.20 1.83 -2.51
N ALA A 103 24.35 2.34 -2.94
CA ALA A 103 24.40 3.60 -3.71
C ALA A 103 23.63 3.48 -5.03
N ALA A 104 23.72 2.33 -5.73
CA ALA A 104 22.91 2.05 -6.90
C ALA A 104 21.41 1.93 -6.55
N MET A 105 21.07 1.35 -5.39
CA MET A 105 19.69 1.30 -4.90
C MET A 105 19.13 2.71 -4.63
N LYS A 106 19.92 3.57 -3.98
CA LYS A 106 19.60 4.98 -3.75
C LYS A 106 19.34 5.69 -5.08
N MET A 107 20.23 5.53 -6.07
CA MET A 107 20.09 6.11 -7.42
C MET A 107 18.81 5.65 -8.11
N LEU A 108 18.46 4.37 -7.99
CA LEU A 108 17.22 3.84 -8.54
C LEU A 108 16.03 4.58 -7.94
N GLY A 109 15.93 4.63 -6.60
CA GLY A 109 14.77 5.25 -6.00
C GLY A 109 14.73 6.77 -6.13
N ASP A 110 15.85 7.47 -6.34
CA ASP A 110 15.78 8.90 -6.67
C ASP A 110 15.11 9.15 -8.03
N ARG A 111 15.12 8.13 -8.91
CA ARG A 111 14.48 8.19 -10.23
C ARG A 111 13.07 7.65 -10.25
N VAL A 112 12.75 6.71 -9.36
CA VAL A 112 11.42 6.05 -9.36
C VAL A 112 10.52 6.54 -8.24
N ALA A 113 11.08 6.90 -7.09
CA ALA A 113 10.34 7.54 -6.02
C ALA A 113 10.27 9.05 -6.26
N ARG A 114 9.18 9.66 -5.82
CA ARG A 114 8.95 11.09 -5.95
C ARG A 114 9.81 11.94 -5.01
N HIS A 115 10.23 11.38 -3.87
CA HIS A 115 10.99 12.08 -2.84
C HIS A 115 12.44 11.62 -2.83
N ALA A 116 13.35 12.53 -2.46
CA ALA A 116 14.75 12.21 -2.25
C ALA A 116 14.97 11.47 -0.93
N MET A 117 16.10 10.78 -0.82
CA MET A 117 16.55 10.22 0.45
C MET A 117 17.18 11.31 1.32
N SER A 118 16.77 11.38 2.59
CA SER A 118 17.27 12.37 3.55
C SER A 118 18.00 11.72 4.73
N THR A 119 18.96 12.46 5.29
CA THR A 119 19.63 12.18 6.57
C THR A 119 18.91 12.87 7.73
N GLY A 120 19.38 12.67 8.97
CA GLY A 120 18.84 13.35 10.15
C GLY A 120 17.46 12.86 10.58
N ASN A 121 17.04 11.67 10.10
CA ASN A 121 15.78 11.06 10.46
C ASN A 121 15.95 10.10 11.63
N HIS A 122 14.92 9.95 12.45
CA HIS A 122 14.85 8.91 13.47
C HIS A 122 13.58 8.09 13.27
N ILE A 123 13.69 6.78 13.50
CA ILE A 123 12.59 5.84 13.35
C ILE A 123 12.50 4.94 14.57
N THR A 124 11.28 4.72 15.05
CA THR A 124 10.97 3.76 16.11
C THR A 124 9.93 2.79 15.58
N MET A 125 10.27 1.50 15.60
CA MET A 125 9.34 0.42 15.28
C MET A 125 8.44 0.16 16.48
N LEU A 126 7.13 0.25 16.28
CA LEU A 126 6.09 0.01 17.28
C LEU A 126 5.31 -1.24 16.92
N GLU A 127 5.05 -2.08 17.92
CA GLU A 127 4.49 -3.42 17.71
C GLU A 127 3.16 -3.60 18.46
N GLY A 128 2.15 -4.08 17.73
CA GLY A 128 0.82 -4.36 18.28
C GLY A 128 -0.02 -3.10 18.54
N GLY A 129 -1.34 -3.27 18.60
CA GLY A 129 -2.26 -2.15 18.76
C GLY A 129 -2.05 -1.39 20.07
N ASP A 130 -1.78 -2.10 21.18
CA ASP A 130 -1.65 -1.46 22.50
C ASP A 130 -0.51 -0.42 22.54
N THR A 131 0.66 -0.79 22.02
CA THR A 131 1.82 0.10 21.93
C THR A 131 1.62 1.22 20.92
N VAL A 132 1.14 0.87 19.71
CA VAL A 132 0.98 1.81 18.60
C VAL A 132 -0.06 2.87 18.95
N TYR A 133 -1.24 2.45 19.42
CA TYR A 133 -2.32 3.37 19.73
C TYR A 133 -2.00 4.25 20.93
N GLY A 134 -1.34 3.71 21.95
CA GLY A 134 -0.85 4.50 23.09
C GLY A 134 0.05 5.65 22.62
N ALA A 135 1.07 5.35 21.83
CA ALA A 135 1.99 6.35 21.29
C ALA A 135 1.29 7.40 20.40
N MET A 136 0.36 6.97 19.53
CA MET A 136 -0.39 7.92 18.70
C MET A 136 -1.30 8.84 19.52
N LEU A 137 -2.00 8.28 20.53
CA LEU A 137 -2.90 9.04 21.40
C LEU A 137 -2.13 10.04 22.27
N GLU A 138 -0.93 9.69 22.72
CA GLU A 138 -0.04 10.58 23.46
C GLU A 138 0.36 11.81 22.61
N GLU A 139 0.76 11.58 21.36
CA GLU A 139 1.12 12.66 20.43
C GLU A 139 -0.11 13.55 20.10
N ILE A 140 -1.30 12.95 19.91
CA ILE A 140 -2.56 13.69 19.72
C ILE A 140 -2.91 14.53 20.96
N ALA A 141 -2.66 14.00 22.16
CA ALA A 141 -2.89 14.73 23.41
C ALA A 141 -1.91 15.92 23.57
N GLY A 142 -0.65 15.72 23.16
CA GLY A 142 0.41 16.74 23.21
C GLY A 142 0.37 17.80 22.10
N ALA A 143 -0.37 17.55 21.02
CA ALA A 143 -0.44 18.42 19.85
C ALA A 143 -0.79 19.88 20.20
N ARG A 144 -0.07 20.84 19.61
CA ARG A 144 -0.20 22.28 19.85
C ARG A 144 -0.69 23.08 18.65
N ARG A 145 -0.43 22.62 17.43
CA ARG A 145 -0.71 23.36 16.18
C ARG A 145 -1.68 22.62 15.30
N SER A 146 -1.35 21.40 14.89
CA SER A 146 -2.10 20.69 13.87
C SER A 146 -2.01 19.17 13.97
N ILE A 147 -3.06 18.52 13.50
CA ILE A 147 -3.11 17.06 13.36
C ILE A 147 -3.70 16.75 11.98
N LEU A 148 -2.97 15.98 11.18
CA LEU A 148 -3.46 15.41 9.94
C LEU A 148 -3.43 13.90 10.05
N ILE A 149 -4.59 13.25 9.91
CA ILE A 149 -4.70 11.80 9.91
C ILE A 149 -5.33 11.31 8.63
N GLU A 150 -4.73 10.28 8.04
CA GLU A 150 -5.25 9.52 6.92
C GLU A 150 -5.27 8.04 7.32
N SER A 151 -6.40 7.37 7.13
CA SER A 151 -6.49 5.93 7.41
C SER A 151 -7.36 5.20 6.40
N TYR A 152 -6.96 3.98 6.05
CA TYR A 152 -7.82 3.06 5.32
C TYR A 152 -9.04 2.69 6.17
N ILE A 153 -8.85 2.10 7.37
CA ILE A 153 -9.96 1.77 8.27
C ILE A 153 -9.83 2.56 9.57
N PHE A 154 -10.91 3.23 9.93
CA PHE A 154 -11.13 3.85 11.22
C PHE A 154 -12.53 3.42 11.69
N ASP A 155 -12.57 2.39 12.53
CA ASP A 155 -13.82 1.83 13.01
C ASP A 155 -14.42 2.67 14.14
N ARG A 156 -15.75 2.74 14.22
CA ARG A 156 -16.45 3.30 15.38
C ARG A 156 -16.63 2.23 16.47
N ASP A 157 -15.52 1.71 16.97
CA ASP A 157 -15.45 0.74 18.06
C ASP A 157 -14.83 1.38 19.33
N PRO A 158 -14.64 0.67 20.45
CA PRO A 158 -14.09 1.27 21.66
C PRO A 158 -12.73 1.96 21.47
N ILE A 159 -11.87 1.45 20.60
CA ILE A 159 -10.56 2.07 20.31
C ILE A 159 -10.73 3.25 19.38
N GLY A 160 -11.53 3.12 18.33
CA GLY A 160 -11.78 4.24 17.45
C GLY A 160 -12.49 5.41 18.12
N LEU A 161 -13.40 5.15 19.08
CA LEU A 161 -14.00 6.21 19.88
C LEU A 161 -12.96 6.95 20.73
N ARG A 162 -11.98 6.25 21.32
CA ARG A 162 -10.85 6.91 22.03
C ARG A 162 -10.07 7.85 21.12
N PHE A 163 -9.76 7.42 19.90
CA PHE A 163 -9.11 8.28 18.91
C PHE A 163 -9.99 9.47 18.53
N ALA A 164 -11.28 9.23 18.24
CA ALA A 164 -12.20 10.30 17.86
C ALA A 164 -12.37 11.33 18.98
N ASP A 165 -12.54 10.88 20.23
CA ASP A 165 -12.63 11.73 21.41
C ASP A 165 -11.35 12.56 21.62
N ALA A 166 -10.18 11.95 21.44
CA ALA A 166 -8.90 12.65 21.55
C ALA A 166 -8.75 13.74 20.46
N LEU A 167 -9.15 13.44 19.22
CA LEU A 167 -9.14 14.39 18.11
C LEU A 167 -10.14 15.54 18.32
N ILE A 168 -11.35 15.23 18.80
CA ILE A 168 -12.37 16.23 19.17
C ILE A 168 -11.85 17.11 20.31
N ALA A 169 -11.21 16.52 21.32
CA ALA A 169 -10.60 17.27 22.41
C ALA A 169 -9.49 18.19 21.90
N ALA A 170 -8.63 17.73 20.97
CA ALA A 170 -7.60 18.56 20.36
C ALA A 170 -8.20 19.74 19.57
N ALA A 171 -9.23 19.49 18.77
CA ALA A 171 -9.94 20.55 18.06
C ALA A 171 -10.54 21.60 19.03
N LYS A 172 -11.12 21.17 20.16
CA LYS A 172 -11.63 22.07 21.20
C LYS A 172 -10.55 22.89 21.90
N ARG A 173 -9.30 22.40 21.94
CA ARG A 173 -8.14 23.17 22.43
C ARG A 173 -7.63 24.21 21.43
N GLY A 174 -8.18 24.24 20.21
CA GLY A 174 -7.72 25.13 19.12
C GLY A 174 -6.67 24.48 18.20
N VAL A 175 -6.38 23.19 18.35
CA VAL A 175 -5.51 22.46 17.42
C VAL A 175 -6.25 22.27 16.10
N SER A 176 -5.53 22.44 15.01
CA SER A 176 -6.07 22.41 13.66
C SER A 176 -6.12 20.95 13.14
N VAL A 177 -7.27 20.28 13.23
CA VAL A 177 -7.40 18.81 13.03
C VAL A 177 -8.12 18.43 11.73
N ARG A 178 -7.51 17.58 10.88
CA ARG A 178 -8.06 17.08 9.61
C ARG A 178 -8.03 15.56 9.57
N VAL A 179 -9.15 14.93 9.24
CA VAL A 179 -9.30 13.45 9.22
C VAL A 179 -9.77 12.96 7.86
N LEU A 180 -8.93 12.19 7.16
CA LEU A 180 -9.25 11.53 5.90
C LEU A 180 -9.43 10.03 6.11
N ILE A 181 -10.56 9.48 5.67
CA ILE A 181 -10.87 8.05 5.75
C ILE A 181 -11.25 7.51 4.38
N ASP A 182 -10.79 6.32 4.01
CA ASP A 182 -11.19 5.68 2.74
C ASP A 182 -12.70 5.38 2.68
N ALA A 183 -13.33 5.57 1.51
CA ALA A 183 -14.76 5.33 1.34
C ALA A 183 -15.21 3.88 1.59
N VAL A 184 -14.37 2.89 1.27
CA VAL A 184 -14.66 1.47 1.57
C VAL A 184 -14.40 1.22 3.04
N GLY A 185 -13.29 1.74 3.55
CA GLY A 185 -12.92 1.75 4.96
C GLY A 185 -14.03 2.22 5.90
N ALA A 186 -14.59 3.39 5.61
CA ALA A 186 -15.63 4.03 6.41
C ALA A 186 -16.94 3.22 6.52
N ARG A 187 -17.13 2.20 5.67
CA ARG A 187 -18.31 1.32 5.65
C ARG A 187 -18.15 0.06 6.49
N TYR A 188 -16.96 -0.21 7.04
CA TYR A 188 -16.75 -1.35 7.94
C TYR A 188 -17.44 -1.17 9.31
N SER A 189 -17.76 0.08 9.69
CA SER A 189 -18.53 0.39 10.89
C SER A 189 -19.86 1.07 10.56
N VAL A 190 -20.95 0.61 11.19
CA VAL A 190 -22.28 1.20 11.08
C VAL A 190 -22.82 1.39 12.51
N PRO A 191 -23.05 2.64 12.97
CA PRO A 191 -22.78 3.90 12.27
C PRO A 191 -21.28 4.16 12.08
N SER A 192 -20.92 4.88 11.01
CA SER A 192 -19.53 5.22 10.69
C SER A 192 -18.95 6.22 11.72
N VAL A 193 -17.64 6.16 11.95
CA VAL A 193 -16.92 7.16 12.79
C VAL A 193 -16.94 8.55 12.18
N VAL A 194 -17.10 8.65 10.86
CA VAL A 194 -17.13 9.93 10.12
C VAL A 194 -18.21 10.87 10.66
N SER A 195 -19.41 10.36 10.96
CA SER A 195 -20.48 11.22 11.48
C SER A 195 -20.15 11.72 12.88
N TYR A 196 -19.56 10.86 13.71
CA TYR A 196 -19.18 11.17 15.07
C TYR A 196 -18.12 12.28 15.15
N LEU A 197 -17.09 12.21 14.31
CA LEU A 197 -16.07 13.26 14.19
C LEU A 197 -16.68 14.60 13.72
N LYS A 198 -17.57 14.57 12.73
CA LYS A 198 -18.24 15.77 12.22
C LYS A 198 -19.15 16.42 13.26
N GLU A 199 -19.93 15.62 13.99
CA GLU A 199 -20.76 16.08 15.11
C GLU A 199 -19.91 16.70 16.23
N GLY A 200 -18.69 16.17 16.45
CA GLY A 200 -17.70 16.72 17.37
C GLY A 200 -16.95 17.97 16.86
N GLY A 201 -17.26 18.47 15.66
CA GLY A 201 -16.65 19.66 15.07
C GLY A 201 -15.30 19.44 14.39
N VAL A 202 -14.91 18.18 14.09
CA VAL A 202 -13.65 17.85 13.41
C VAL A 202 -13.86 17.78 11.89
N PRO A 203 -13.19 18.63 11.08
CA PRO A 203 -13.18 18.51 9.63
C PRO A 203 -12.76 17.11 9.16
N THR A 204 -13.72 16.39 8.57
CA THR A 204 -13.55 15.00 8.14
C THR A 204 -13.99 14.80 6.70
N ALA A 205 -13.12 14.25 5.87
CA ALA A 205 -13.36 13.94 4.47
C ALA A 205 -13.31 12.43 4.22
N VAL A 206 -13.96 11.99 3.15
CA VAL A 206 -13.95 10.59 2.72
C VAL A 206 -13.27 10.49 1.36
N PHE A 207 -12.14 9.78 1.30
CA PHE A 207 -11.40 9.58 0.06
C PHE A 207 -12.29 8.82 -0.93
N ASN A 208 -12.52 9.41 -2.10
CA ASN A 208 -13.35 8.84 -3.16
C ASN A 208 -14.83 8.58 -2.77
N GLY A 209 -15.41 9.43 -1.90
CA GLY A 209 -16.78 9.25 -1.36
C GLY A 209 -17.96 9.29 -2.34
N ASN A 210 -17.79 9.77 -3.57
CA ASN A 210 -18.88 9.99 -4.54
C ASN A 210 -19.30 8.75 -5.37
N ILE A 211 -19.10 7.54 -4.83
CA ILE A 211 -19.43 6.28 -5.53
C ILE A 211 -20.94 6.10 -5.74
N ILE A 212 -21.78 6.71 -4.91
CA ILE A 212 -23.24 6.46 -4.88
C ILE A 212 -24.03 7.52 -5.68
N MET A 213 -23.44 8.66 -6.04
CA MET A 213 -24.13 9.77 -6.73
C MET A 213 -23.61 10.00 -8.17
N GLY A 214 -23.88 9.05 -9.06
CA GLY A 214 -24.16 9.33 -10.47
C GLY A 214 -23.02 9.51 -11.49
N LEU A 215 -21.81 9.96 -11.14
CA LEU A 215 -20.72 10.10 -12.12
C LEU A 215 -19.35 10.07 -11.43
N ARG A 216 -18.72 8.88 -11.36
CA ARG A 216 -17.25 8.65 -11.31
C ARG A 216 -16.89 7.14 -11.24
N LEU A 217 -17.59 6.29 -12.00
CA LEU A 217 -17.30 4.84 -12.16
C LEU A 217 -15.81 4.49 -12.36
N PRO A 218 -14.98 5.28 -13.08
CA PRO A 218 -13.57 4.95 -13.24
C PRO A 218 -12.77 4.96 -11.95
N TYR A 219 -13.14 5.81 -10.99
CA TYR A 219 -12.40 5.98 -9.75
C TYR A 219 -12.87 5.04 -8.66
N ALA A 220 -14.00 4.35 -8.80
CA ALA A 220 -14.59 3.48 -7.77
C ALA A 220 -13.62 2.37 -7.27
N ASN A 221 -12.64 1.99 -8.09
CA ASN A 221 -11.60 1.03 -7.72
C ASN A 221 -10.40 1.63 -6.98
N LEU A 222 -10.25 2.96 -6.96
CA LEU A 222 -9.19 3.63 -6.21
C LEU A 222 -9.51 3.65 -4.74
N ARG A 223 -8.51 3.30 -3.94
CA ARG A 223 -8.58 3.33 -2.48
C ARG A 223 -7.31 3.97 -1.96
N THR A 224 -7.43 4.77 -0.91
CA THR A 224 -6.26 5.06 -0.08
C THR A 224 -6.07 3.92 0.89
N HIS A 225 -4.94 3.22 0.80
CA HIS A 225 -4.54 2.18 1.72
C HIS A 225 -3.43 2.68 2.67
N ARG A 226 -3.21 3.99 2.71
CA ARG A 226 -2.25 4.66 3.60
C ARG A 226 -2.82 4.71 5.03
N LYS A 227 -1.93 4.66 6.01
CA LYS A 227 -2.23 4.93 7.42
C LYS A 227 -1.16 5.87 7.94
N ILE A 228 -1.48 7.16 7.94
CA ILE A 228 -0.57 8.25 8.25
C ILE A 228 -1.18 9.09 9.35
N LEU A 229 -0.38 9.47 10.34
CA LEU A 229 -0.69 10.51 11.31
C LEU A 229 0.48 11.49 11.31
N VAL A 230 0.23 12.78 11.12
CA VAL A 230 1.24 13.84 11.29
C VAL A 230 0.75 14.78 12.39
N VAL A 231 1.60 15.00 13.38
CA VAL A 231 1.34 15.88 14.51
C VAL A 231 2.33 17.05 14.49
N ASP A 232 1.77 18.26 14.47
CA ASP A 232 2.46 19.55 14.46
C ASP A 232 3.50 19.71 13.35
N GLY A 233 3.49 18.86 12.31
CA GLY A 233 4.54 18.82 11.30
C GLY A 233 5.92 18.44 11.85
N VAL A 234 5.99 17.77 13.01
CA VAL A 234 7.23 17.40 13.71
C VAL A 234 7.37 15.89 13.88
N VAL A 235 6.26 15.21 14.21
CA VAL A 235 6.21 13.76 14.38
C VAL A 235 5.24 13.21 13.34
N ALA A 236 5.62 12.09 12.73
CA ALA A 236 4.72 11.32 11.90
C ALA A 236 4.67 9.85 12.31
N PHE A 237 3.56 9.20 12.00
CA PHE A 237 3.40 7.77 12.06
C PHE A 237 3.00 7.25 10.69
N ALA A 238 3.59 6.14 10.26
CA ALA A 238 3.24 5.45 9.04
C ALA A 238 3.44 3.93 9.20
N GLY A 239 2.66 3.10 8.49
CA GLY A 239 2.80 1.64 8.55
C GLY A 239 1.53 0.88 8.19
N GLY A 240 1.37 -0.33 8.76
CA GLY A 240 0.26 -1.24 8.43
C GLY A 240 -1.01 -1.06 9.29
N MET A 241 -0.88 -0.43 10.47
CA MET A 241 -1.93 -0.37 11.49
C MET A 241 -3.17 0.44 11.04
N ASN A 242 -4.32 -0.21 11.00
CA ASN A 242 -5.63 0.46 10.94
C ASN A 242 -6.13 0.78 12.35
N ILE A 243 -7.06 1.72 12.52
CA ILE A 243 -7.64 2.04 13.84
C ILE A 243 -8.84 1.12 14.10
N ARG A 244 -8.58 0.01 14.80
CA ARG A 244 -9.58 -1.01 15.15
C ARG A 244 -9.26 -1.72 16.47
N ALA A 245 -10.28 -2.06 17.23
CA ALA A 245 -10.20 -2.80 18.49
C ALA A 245 -9.66 -4.23 18.32
N GLY A 246 -9.77 -4.82 17.13
CA GLY A 246 -9.22 -6.15 16.84
C GLY A 246 -7.68 -6.26 16.95
N PHE A 247 -6.96 -5.15 17.07
CA PHE A 247 -5.51 -5.12 17.26
C PHE A 247 -5.07 -4.93 18.73
N THR A 248 -6.00 -4.72 19.67
CA THR A 248 -5.66 -4.53 21.08
C THR A 248 -5.88 -5.79 21.88
N THR A 249 -4.95 -6.08 22.80
CA THR A 249 -5.13 -7.20 23.73
C THR A 249 -6.21 -6.89 24.77
N GLU A 250 -6.47 -5.62 25.04
CA GLU A 250 -7.57 -5.18 25.92
C GLU A 250 -8.94 -5.67 25.43
N VAL A 251 -9.18 -5.65 24.11
CA VAL A 251 -10.49 -6.04 23.54
C VAL A 251 -10.47 -7.45 22.97
N ALA A 252 -9.44 -7.81 22.20
CA ALA A 252 -9.38 -9.09 21.50
C ALA A 252 -8.57 -10.18 22.24
N GLY A 253 -8.00 -9.86 23.40
CA GLY A 253 -7.24 -10.79 24.22
C GLY A 253 -6.11 -11.47 23.43
N LYS A 254 -5.99 -12.79 23.58
CA LYS A 254 -4.99 -13.60 22.87
C LYS A 254 -5.22 -13.73 21.36
N THR A 255 -6.38 -13.31 20.86
CA THR A 255 -6.73 -13.33 19.43
C THR A 255 -6.50 -12.00 18.74
N ALA A 256 -5.96 -11.00 19.45
CA ALA A 256 -5.59 -9.71 18.88
C ALA A 256 -4.68 -9.90 17.68
N SER A 257 -5.06 -9.28 16.56
CA SER A 257 -4.19 -9.22 15.39
C SER A 257 -2.98 -8.34 15.69
N PHE A 258 -1.86 -8.66 15.05
CA PHE A 258 -0.63 -7.88 15.16
C PHE A 258 -0.38 -7.10 13.87
N ASP A 259 0.20 -5.92 13.99
CA ASP A 259 0.75 -5.16 12.88
C ASP A 259 1.95 -4.36 13.41
N THR A 260 2.69 -3.75 12.50
CA THR A 260 3.82 -2.88 12.78
C THR A 260 3.52 -1.47 12.27
N HIS A 261 3.87 -0.49 13.09
CA HIS A 261 3.75 0.92 12.75
C HIS A 261 5.05 1.64 13.14
N PHE A 262 5.35 2.75 12.48
CA PHE A 262 6.63 3.43 12.64
C PHE A 262 6.40 4.86 13.06
N ARG A 263 6.89 5.24 14.23
CA ARG A 263 7.00 6.65 14.63
C ARG A 263 8.28 7.22 14.04
N VAL A 264 8.18 8.33 13.35
CA VAL A 264 9.30 8.98 12.67
C VAL A 264 9.36 10.46 12.98
N THR A 265 10.59 10.97 13.04
CA THR A 265 10.92 12.40 13.19
C THR A 265 12.08 12.75 12.27
N GLY A 266 12.24 14.04 11.98
CA GLY A 266 13.27 14.55 11.08
C GLY A 266 12.71 14.97 9.71
N PRO A 267 13.59 15.27 8.74
CA PRO A 267 13.20 15.83 7.44
C PRO A 267 12.14 15.05 6.67
N VAL A 268 12.10 13.71 6.81
CA VAL A 268 11.12 12.84 6.14
C VAL A 268 9.66 13.16 6.50
N VAL A 269 9.43 13.84 7.63
CA VAL A 269 8.08 14.29 8.03
C VAL A 269 7.50 15.28 7.02
N ALA A 270 8.34 16.08 6.35
CA ALA A 270 7.90 16.97 5.27
C ALA A 270 7.28 16.16 4.11
N ASP A 271 7.92 15.08 3.69
CA ASP A 271 7.46 14.23 2.61
C ASP A 271 6.18 13.46 3.01
N ILE A 272 6.13 12.92 4.23
CA ILE A 272 4.95 12.22 4.76
C ILE A 272 3.75 13.18 4.82
N PHE A 273 3.97 14.38 5.35
CA PHE A 273 2.94 15.41 5.39
C PHE A 273 2.48 15.82 4.00
N GLN A 274 3.41 16.00 3.06
CA GLN A 274 3.08 16.34 1.68
C GLN A 274 2.14 15.29 1.09
N VAL A 275 2.44 14.00 1.22
CA VAL A 275 1.58 12.93 0.70
C VAL A 275 0.16 13.00 1.28
N ALA A 276 0.04 13.07 2.61
CA ALA A 276 -1.28 13.12 3.26
C ALA A 276 -2.04 14.43 2.96
N ALA A 277 -1.33 15.56 2.84
CA ALA A 277 -1.94 16.86 2.52
C ALA A 277 -2.47 16.90 1.08
N GLU A 278 -1.79 16.25 0.13
CA GLU A 278 -2.26 16.11 -1.24
C GLU A 278 -3.53 15.25 -1.33
N ASP A 279 -3.61 14.18 -0.54
CA ASP A 279 -4.80 13.33 -0.46
C ASP A 279 -5.98 14.04 0.20
N TRP A 280 -5.69 14.85 1.23
CA TRP A 280 -6.67 15.75 1.83
C TRP A 280 -7.19 16.77 0.82
N GLN A 281 -6.31 17.47 0.12
CA GLN A 281 -6.69 18.47 -0.88
C GLN A 281 -7.47 17.84 -2.03
N PHE A 282 -7.08 16.66 -2.50
CA PHE A 282 -7.80 15.92 -3.53
C PHE A 282 -9.24 15.60 -3.10
N SER A 283 -9.44 15.26 -1.83
CA SER A 283 -10.74 14.80 -1.31
C SER A 283 -11.65 15.93 -0.81
N SER A 284 -11.06 16.99 -0.25
CA SER A 284 -11.78 18.10 0.39
C SER A 284 -11.80 19.39 -0.45
N GLY A 285 -10.81 19.58 -1.33
CA GLY A 285 -10.54 20.85 -2.01
C GLY A 285 -9.78 21.89 -1.17
N GLU A 286 -9.57 21.65 0.13
CA GLU A 286 -8.79 22.54 1.02
C GLU A 286 -7.29 22.28 0.84
N SER A 287 -6.53 23.34 0.57
CA SER A 287 -5.06 23.32 0.66
C SER A 287 -4.66 23.62 2.10
N LEU A 288 -3.83 22.76 2.71
CA LEU A 288 -3.39 22.92 4.09
C LEU A 288 -2.24 23.93 4.18
N GLU A 289 -2.53 25.19 3.91
CA GLU A 289 -1.59 26.33 3.94
C GLU A 289 -1.78 27.09 5.25
N GLY A 290 -0.70 27.63 5.83
CA GLY A 290 -0.77 28.37 7.09
C GLY A 290 0.39 28.07 8.03
N ASP A 291 0.46 28.83 9.13
CA ASP A 291 1.50 28.69 10.14
C ASP A 291 1.34 27.39 10.96
N GLU A 292 0.09 26.94 11.16
CA GLU A 292 -0.23 25.70 11.85
C GLU A 292 0.24 24.45 11.09
N TRP A 293 0.42 24.57 9.77
CA TRP A 293 0.81 23.48 8.87
C TRP A 293 2.28 23.52 8.45
N LYS A 294 3.09 24.37 9.11
CA LYS A 294 4.53 24.43 8.88
C LYS A 294 5.21 23.18 9.40
N ILE A 295 6.13 22.63 8.59
CA ILE A 295 7.01 21.56 9.03
C ILE A 295 7.97 22.12 10.07
N GLY A 296 7.96 21.49 11.25
CA GLY A 296 8.81 21.85 12.37
C GLY A 296 10.08 21.02 12.41
N VAL A 297 11.00 21.46 13.26
CA VAL A 297 12.13 20.65 13.72
C VAL A 297 11.75 20.11 15.10
N PRO A 298 12.03 18.84 15.43
CA PRO A 298 11.81 18.32 16.78
C PRO A 298 12.47 19.20 17.85
N GLU A 299 11.75 19.47 18.94
CA GLU A 299 12.31 20.18 20.11
C GLU A 299 13.40 19.31 20.79
N GLU A 300 13.18 18.00 20.81
CA GLU A 300 14.13 17.01 21.32
C GLU A 300 14.67 16.15 20.17
N ILE A 301 15.99 16.10 20.05
CA ILE A 301 16.67 15.19 19.13
C ILE A 301 16.89 13.87 19.90
N PRO A 302 16.39 12.73 19.40
CA PRO A 302 16.65 11.45 20.05
C PRO A 302 18.16 11.17 20.16
N ASP A 303 18.58 10.58 21.29
CA ASP A 303 19.98 10.17 21.52
C ASP A 303 20.45 9.03 20.59
N THR A 304 19.55 8.49 19.76
CA THR A 304 19.88 7.46 18.78
C THR A 304 20.53 8.07 17.53
N PRO A 305 21.50 7.39 16.89
CA PRO A 305 22.07 7.88 15.63
C PRO A 305 20.99 8.04 14.54
N PRO A 306 21.06 9.12 13.73
CA PRO A 306 20.10 9.31 12.65
C PRO A 306 20.29 8.29 11.53
N VAL A 307 19.19 7.93 10.88
CA VAL A 307 19.12 6.99 9.77
C VAL A 307 18.95 7.71 8.43
N LEU A 308 19.32 7.04 7.34
CA LEU A 308 18.99 7.48 5.99
C LEU A 308 17.60 6.95 5.63
N MET A 309 16.69 7.81 5.21
CA MET A 309 15.30 7.44 4.97
C MET A 309 14.72 8.13 3.74
N ARG A 310 13.80 7.45 3.06
CA ARG A 310 12.99 8.02 1.97
C ARG A 310 11.53 7.61 2.14
N ALA A 311 10.64 8.59 2.01
CA ALA A 311 9.21 8.38 1.88
C ALA A 311 8.87 7.92 0.46
N VAL A 312 8.25 6.75 0.33
CA VAL A 312 7.94 6.12 -0.96
C VAL A 312 6.42 5.98 -1.10
N PRO A 313 5.71 7.04 -1.53
CA PRO A 313 4.33 6.89 -1.95
C PRO A 313 4.27 6.09 -3.26
N SER A 314 3.26 5.23 -3.38
CA SER A 314 2.90 4.61 -4.65
C SER A 314 1.39 4.68 -4.87
N GLY A 315 0.98 4.57 -6.13
CA GLY A 315 -0.42 4.46 -6.49
C GLY A 315 -0.67 4.66 -7.98
N PRO A 316 -1.92 4.57 -8.45
CA PRO A 316 -2.29 4.67 -9.86
C PRO A 316 -2.27 6.12 -10.39
N ASP A 317 -1.15 6.82 -10.18
CA ASP A 317 -0.84 8.16 -10.67
C ASP A 317 0.58 8.20 -11.29
N SER A 318 1.29 9.32 -11.17
CA SER A 318 2.68 9.45 -11.62
C SER A 318 3.66 8.52 -10.89
N THR A 319 3.27 7.98 -9.72
CA THR A 319 4.05 7.06 -8.90
C THR A 319 3.68 5.59 -9.15
N ASN A 320 2.93 5.29 -10.21
CA ASN A 320 2.55 3.92 -10.54
C ASN A 320 3.80 3.05 -10.75
N GLU A 321 3.78 1.84 -10.18
CA GLU A 321 4.89 0.88 -10.17
C GLU A 321 6.15 1.32 -9.40
N THR A 322 6.11 2.40 -8.62
CA THR A 322 7.26 2.82 -7.77
C THR A 322 7.68 1.68 -6.84
N ASN A 323 6.73 1.12 -6.09
CA ASN A 323 7.00 0.00 -5.19
C ASN A 323 7.55 -1.20 -5.95
N HIS A 324 6.94 -1.55 -7.09
CA HIS A 324 7.42 -2.65 -7.94
C HIS A 324 8.89 -2.46 -8.35
N LYS A 325 9.26 -1.28 -8.84
CA LYS A 325 10.64 -0.94 -9.26
C LYS A 325 11.61 -0.96 -8.08
N MET A 326 11.20 -0.43 -6.93
CA MET A 326 11.99 -0.48 -5.69
C MET A 326 12.29 -1.92 -5.28
N LEU A 327 11.28 -2.80 -5.26
CA LEU A 327 11.46 -4.21 -4.92
C LEU A 327 12.36 -4.94 -5.94
N MET A 328 12.16 -4.71 -7.24
CA MET A 328 13.02 -5.26 -8.29
C MET A 328 14.49 -4.86 -8.11
N GLY A 329 14.75 -3.59 -7.78
CA GLY A 329 16.08 -3.10 -7.46
C GLY A 329 16.69 -3.79 -6.25
N ALA A 330 15.94 -3.87 -5.15
CA ALA A 330 16.37 -4.48 -3.91
C ALA A 330 16.76 -5.96 -4.08
N PHE A 331 15.93 -6.74 -4.79
CA PHE A 331 16.22 -8.16 -5.09
C PHE A 331 17.45 -8.34 -6.01
N SER A 332 17.67 -7.37 -6.90
CA SER A 332 18.81 -7.39 -7.81
C SER A 332 20.14 -7.13 -7.07
N VAL A 333 20.15 -6.28 -6.05
CA VAL A 333 21.37 -5.92 -5.30
C VAL A 333 21.67 -6.80 -4.08
N ALA A 334 20.72 -7.66 -3.67
CA ALA A 334 20.87 -8.58 -2.53
C ALA A 334 22.09 -9.52 -2.67
N ARG A 335 22.75 -9.90 -1.57
CA ARG A 335 23.92 -10.78 -1.61
C ARG A 335 23.91 -11.92 -0.59
N LYS A 336 23.23 -11.75 0.53
CA LYS A 336 23.19 -12.72 1.63
C LYS A 336 21.79 -13.23 1.86
N HIS A 337 20.83 -12.34 2.12
CA HIS A 337 19.45 -12.73 2.39
C HIS A 337 18.43 -11.66 2.00
N ILE A 338 17.23 -12.12 1.65
CA ILE A 338 16.01 -11.35 1.53
C ILE A 338 15.01 -11.99 2.50
N ARG A 339 14.56 -11.24 3.51
CA ARG A 339 13.51 -11.70 4.42
C ARG A 339 12.29 -10.82 4.22
N LEU A 340 11.14 -11.45 4.02
CA LEU A 340 9.86 -10.79 3.78
C LEU A 340 8.81 -11.31 4.75
N MET A 341 8.01 -10.41 5.30
CA MET A 341 6.77 -10.71 6.00
C MET A 341 5.64 -9.89 5.37
N SER A 342 4.59 -10.58 4.92
CA SER A 342 3.40 -9.94 4.38
C SER A 342 2.17 -10.80 4.65
N PRO A 343 1.01 -10.22 5.00
CA PRO A 343 -0.22 -10.99 5.13
C PRO A 343 -0.71 -11.54 3.78
N TYR A 344 -0.38 -10.85 2.69
CA TYR A 344 -0.75 -11.24 1.34
C TYR A 344 0.49 -11.27 0.44
N PHE A 345 0.82 -12.46 -0.06
CA PHE A 345 1.95 -12.70 -0.96
C PHE A 345 1.44 -13.33 -2.26
N LEU A 346 1.06 -12.45 -3.18
CA LEU A 346 0.58 -12.76 -4.51
C LEU A 346 1.32 -11.93 -5.58
N PRO A 347 2.67 -11.91 -5.59
CA PRO A 347 3.45 -11.06 -6.49
C PRO A 347 3.22 -11.42 -7.96
N ASP A 348 3.48 -10.48 -8.87
CA ASP A 348 3.48 -10.76 -10.30
C ASP A 348 4.69 -11.59 -10.75
N LYS A 349 4.69 -11.98 -12.02
CA LYS A 349 5.68 -12.89 -12.58
C LYS A 349 7.08 -12.27 -12.51
N GLU A 350 7.18 -10.96 -12.67
CA GLU A 350 8.39 -10.17 -12.66
C GLU A 350 9.06 -10.25 -11.28
N LEU A 351 8.31 -9.97 -10.21
CA LEU A 351 8.81 -10.07 -8.84
C LEU A 351 9.14 -11.51 -8.44
N VAL A 352 8.32 -12.49 -8.84
CA VAL A 352 8.64 -13.92 -8.64
C VAL A 352 9.96 -14.28 -9.32
N SER A 353 10.16 -13.83 -10.56
CA SER A 353 11.38 -14.12 -11.32
C SER A 353 12.61 -13.47 -10.67
N ALA A 354 12.49 -12.25 -10.15
CA ALA A 354 13.56 -11.57 -9.45
C ALA A 354 13.94 -12.29 -8.13
N LEU A 355 12.96 -12.71 -7.32
CA LEU A 355 13.19 -13.48 -6.10
C LEU A 355 13.88 -14.82 -6.39
N VAL A 356 13.36 -15.57 -7.36
CA VAL A 356 13.95 -16.86 -7.76
C VAL A 356 15.37 -16.67 -8.32
N THR A 357 15.61 -15.59 -9.07
CA THR A 357 16.95 -15.30 -9.59
C THR A 357 17.92 -14.95 -8.45
N ALA A 358 17.47 -14.21 -7.43
CA ALA A 358 18.27 -13.96 -6.24
C ALA A 358 18.57 -15.25 -5.47
N ALA A 359 17.57 -16.11 -5.27
CA ALA A 359 17.75 -17.40 -4.62
C ALA A 359 18.76 -18.29 -5.37
N ARG A 360 18.68 -18.34 -6.71
CA ARG A 360 19.64 -19.06 -7.55
C ARG A 360 21.07 -18.50 -7.53
N ARG A 361 21.23 -17.22 -7.18
CA ARG A 361 22.56 -16.60 -6.93
C ARG A 361 23.14 -16.98 -5.57
N GLY A 362 22.42 -17.75 -4.75
CA GLY A 362 22.84 -18.13 -3.40
C GLY A 362 22.36 -17.18 -2.31
N VAL A 363 21.44 -16.26 -2.61
CA VAL A 363 20.80 -15.40 -1.60
C VAL A 363 19.74 -16.23 -0.87
N GLU A 364 19.75 -16.24 0.45
CA GLU A 364 18.68 -16.87 1.24
C GLU A 364 17.39 -16.06 1.13
N VAL A 365 16.31 -16.65 0.64
CA VAL A 365 15.02 -15.94 0.50
C VAL A 365 13.98 -16.57 1.41
N ASP A 366 13.58 -15.85 2.45
CA ASP A 366 12.54 -16.25 3.39
C ASP A 366 11.28 -15.41 3.22
N ILE A 367 10.17 -16.08 2.94
CA ILE A 367 8.85 -15.46 2.77
C ILE A 367 7.95 -15.94 3.90
N VAL A 368 7.61 -15.05 4.82
CA VAL A 368 6.75 -15.33 5.96
C VAL A 368 5.35 -14.80 5.68
N VAL A 369 4.37 -15.70 5.77
CA VAL A 369 2.94 -15.42 5.62
C VAL A 369 2.18 -16.00 6.82
N PRO A 370 1.04 -15.44 7.21
CA PRO A 370 0.28 -15.98 8.34
C PRO A 370 -0.30 -17.37 8.01
N ALA A 371 -0.35 -18.26 9.00
CA ALA A 371 -1.01 -19.56 8.89
C ALA A 371 -2.53 -19.41 8.84
N VAL A 372 -3.08 -18.49 9.65
CA VAL A 372 -4.49 -18.10 9.63
C VAL A 372 -4.62 -16.72 9.03
N ASN A 373 -5.34 -16.61 7.93
CA ASN A 373 -5.55 -15.36 7.22
C ASN A 373 -6.99 -14.86 7.41
N ASN A 374 -7.18 -13.56 7.53
CA ASN A 374 -8.53 -12.96 7.59
C ASN A 374 -9.28 -13.05 6.23
N LEU A 375 -8.55 -13.25 5.12
CA LEU A 375 -9.11 -13.39 3.77
C LEU A 375 -8.83 -14.77 3.17
N THR A 376 -9.72 -15.74 3.39
CA THR A 376 -9.59 -17.12 2.89
C THR A 376 -9.41 -17.23 1.37
N LEU A 377 -10.05 -16.35 0.59
CA LEU A 377 -9.93 -16.36 -0.87
C LEU A 377 -8.50 -15.99 -1.31
N ILE A 378 -7.91 -14.98 -0.66
CA ILE A 378 -6.53 -14.55 -0.91
C ILE A 378 -5.56 -15.65 -0.49
N ASP A 379 -5.78 -16.24 0.69
CA ASP A 379 -4.94 -17.33 1.20
C ASP A 379 -4.84 -18.53 0.24
N ARG A 380 -5.97 -18.93 -0.34
CA ARG A 380 -6.04 -20.00 -1.35
C ARG A 380 -5.31 -19.61 -2.64
N ALA A 381 -5.48 -18.37 -3.10
CA ALA A 381 -4.78 -17.86 -4.29
C ALA A 381 -3.25 -17.83 -4.08
N MET A 382 -2.79 -17.37 -2.91
CA MET A 382 -1.37 -17.38 -2.52
C MET A 382 -0.81 -18.81 -2.50
N THR A 383 -1.54 -19.74 -1.87
CA THR A 383 -1.14 -21.15 -1.78
C THR A 383 -0.93 -21.78 -3.15
N ALA A 384 -1.75 -21.42 -4.13
CA ALA A 384 -1.57 -21.88 -5.52
C ALA A 384 -0.32 -21.33 -6.21
N GLN A 385 0.25 -20.22 -5.73
CA GLN A 385 1.45 -19.60 -6.30
C GLN A 385 2.75 -20.03 -5.61
N PHE A 386 2.72 -20.54 -4.37
CA PHE A 386 3.93 -20.91 -3.63
C PHE A 386 4.83 -21.89 -4.38
N ASP A 387 4.27 -22.76 -5.23
CA ASP A 387 5.08 -23.69 -6.02
C ASP A 387 6.04 -22.98 -6.99
N GLN A 388 5.74 -21.75 -7.42
CA GLN A 388 6.59 -20.96 -8.32
C GLN A 388 7.86 -20.47 -7.64
N VAL A 389 7.79 -20.10 -6.36
CA VAL A 389 8.95 -19.61 -5.59
C VAL A 389 9.73 -20.76 -4.95
N LEU A 390 9.05 -21.79 -4.45
CA LEU A 390 9.69 -22.96 -3.82
C LEU A 390 10.56 -23.75 -4.81
N LYS A 391 10.11 -23.91 -6.08
CA LYS A 391 10.94 -24.52 -7.15
C LYS A 391 12.21 -23.71 -7.46
N GLY A 392 12.23 -22.46 -7.06
CA GLY A 392 13.33 -21.52 -7.27
C GLY A 392 14.29 -21.39 -6.09
N HIS A 393 14.22 -22.28 -5.09
CA HIS A 393 15.02 -22.26 -3.86
C HIS A 393 14.66 -21.15 -2.86
N CYS A 394 13.55 -20.45 -3.05
CA CYS A 394 12.98 -19.63 -1.98
C CYS A 394 12.33 -20.52 -0.92
N ARG A 395 12.27 -20.06 0.33
CA ARG A 395 11.58 -20.71 1.46
C ARG A 395 10.31 -19.94 1.80
N VAL A 396 9.21 -20.65 2.01
CA VAL A 396 7.93 -20.07 2.41
C VAL A 396 7.53 -20.65 3.76
N TRP A 397 7.15 -19.78 4.68
CA TRP A 397 6.88 -20.10 6.07
C TRP A 397 5.48 -19.62 6.46
N ARG A 398 4.69 -20.52 7.05
CA ARG A 398 3.36 -20.24 7.59
C ARG A 398 3.47 -19.99 9.09
N ALA A 399 3.55 -18.72 9.49
CA ALA A 399 3.68 -18.33 10.89
C ALA A 399 2.40 -18.63 11.69
N GLN A 400 2.53 -19.42 12.76
CA GLN A 400 1.42 -19.78 13.63
C GLN A 400 1.11 -18.67 14.64
N GLY A 401 -0.09 -18.70 15.20
CA GLY A 401 -0.57 -17.73 16.19
C GLY A 401 -1.62 -16.78 15.62
N ALA A 402 -1.79 -15.63 16.28
CA ALA A 402 -2.74 -14.62 15.84
C ALA A 402 -2.31 -14.01 14.50
N PHE A 403 -3.30 -13.52 13.74
CA PHE A 403 -3.06 -12.92 12.43
C PHE A 403 -2.08 -11.75 12.51
N ASN A 404 -1.02 -11.79 11.72
CA ASN A 404 -0.05 -10.70 11.62
C ASN A 404 -0.16 -10.03 10.26
N HIS A 405 -0.50 -8.74 10.27
CA HIS A 405 -0.73 -7.90 9.12
C HIS A 405 0.49 -7.02 8.77
N SER A 406 1.65 -7.24 9.39
CA SER A 406 2.86 -6.46 9.11
C SER A 406 3.34 -6.62 7.68
N LYS A 407 3.84 -5.54 7.07
CA LYS A 407 4.49 -5.52 5.75
C LYS A 407 5.93 -5.09 5.91
N LEU A 408 6.81 -6.09 6.03
CA LEU A 408 8.22 -5.88 6.36
C LEU A 408 9.08 -6.58 5.34
N MET A 409 10.12 -5.89 4.89
CA MET A 409 11.17 -6.48 4.07
C MET A 409 12.52 -5.99 4.55
N VAL A 410 13.50 -6.89 4.58
CA VAL A 410 14.90 -6.58 4.82
C VAL A 410 15.78 -7.29 3.81
N VAL A 411 16.77 -6.56 3.30
CA VAL A 411 17.83 -7.07 2.43
C VAL A 411 19.16 -6.90 3.13
N ASP A 412 19.83 -8.04 3.34
CA ASP A 412 21.17 -8.15 3.90
C ASP A 412 21.41 -7.41 5.22
N GLU A 413 20.38 -7.26 6.06
CA GLU A 413 20.43 -6.53 7.34
C GLU A 413 20.99 -5.10 7.19
N ARG A 414 20.68 -4.43 6.07
CA ARG A 414 21.12 -3.05 5.78
C ARG A 414 20.07 -2.16 5.17
N TRP A 415 19.22 -2.73 4.32
CA TRP A 415 18.18 -2.01 3.62
C TRP A 415 16.83 -2.60 4.03
N THR A 416 15.91 -1.75 4.47
CA THR A 416 14.56 -2.16 4.83
C THR A 416 13.51 -1.39 4.05
N TYR A 417 12.40 -2.08 3.78
CA TYR A 417 11.21 -1.52 3.19
C TYR A 417 10.02 -1.88 4.05
N VAL A 418 9.40 -0.88 4.66
CA VAL A 418 8.36 -1.07 5.66
C VAL A 418 7.24 -0.06 5.47
N GLY A 419 5.99 -0.46 5.66
CA GLY A 419 4.88 0.47 5.38
C GLY A 419 3.53 -0.20 5.28
N SER A 420 2.72 0.26 4.33
CA SER A 420 1.36 -0.22 4.09
C SER A 420 1.25 -1.25 2.96
N SER A 421 2.25 -1.36 2.08
CA SER A 421 2.13 -2.16 0.87
C SER A 421 2.23 -3.65 1.09
N ASN A 422 1.20 -4.36 0.62
CA ASN A 422 1.25 -5.80 0.46
C ASN A 422 1.96 -6.16 -0.85
N LEU A 423 2.42 -7.42 -0.97
CA LEU A 423 2.92 -7.96 -2.24
C LEU A 423 1.77 -8.63 -3.01
N ASP A 424 0.77 -7.85 -3.40
CA ASP A 424 -0.35 -8.31 -4.24
C ASP A 424 -0.64 -7.34 -5.39
N PRO A 425 -1.36 -7.78 -6.45
CA PRO A 425 -1.56 -6.98 -7.65
C PRO A 425 -2.30 -5.67 -7.37
N ARG A 426 -3.22 -5.67 -6.41
CA ARG A 426 -4.00 -4.50 -6.05
C ARG A 426 -3.15 -3.45 -5.34
N SER A 427 -2.35 -3.85 -4.36
CA SER A 427 -1.43 -2.94 -3.64
C SER A 427 -0.39 -2.36 -4.58
N LEU A 428 0.14 -3.16 -5.51
CA LEU A 428 1.20 -2.72 -6.42
C LEU A 428 0.73 -1.83 -7.58
N ARG A 429 -0.58 -1.78 -7.89
CA ARG A 429 -1.09 -1.10 -9.10
C ARG A 429 -2.32 -0.21 -8.90
N LEU A 430 -3.15 -0.45 -7.88
CA LEU A 430 -4.49 0.15 -7.77
C LEU A 430 -4.74 0.92 -6.47
N ASN A 431 -4.11 0.53 -5.37
CA ASN A 431 -4.20 1.27 -4.13
C ASN A 431 -3.17 2.40 -4.11
N PHE A 432 -3.51 3.51 -3.44
CA PHE A 432 -2.49 4.42 -2.95
C PHE A 432 -1.89 3.82 -1.69
N GLU A 433 -0.58 3.60 -1.70
CA GLU A 433 0.19 3.01 -0.60
C GLU A 433 1.28 3.99 -0.17
N PHE A 434 1.85 3.72 1.00
CA PHE A 434 2.93 4.50 1.56
C PHE A 434 3.90 3.58 2.29
N ASP A 435 5.16 3.61 1.87
CA ASP A 435 6.24 2.88 2.51
C ASP A 435 7.42 3.80 2.84
N LEU A 436 8.25 3.33 3.76
CA LEU A 436 9.52 3.92 4.14
C LEU A 436 10.63 2.98 3.69
N GLU A 437 11.54 3.54 2.91
CA GLU A 437 12.84 2.91 2.69
C GLU A 437 13.81 3.45 3.74
N VAL A 438 14.52 2.55 4.43
CA VAL A 438 15.51 2.91 5.43
C VAL A 438 16.82 2.18 5.15
N LEU A 439 17.93 2.93 5.19
CA LEU A 439 19.30 2.42 5.14
C LEU A 439 19.96 2.65 6.50
N ASP A 440 19.98 1.60 7.30
CA ASP A 440 20.60 1.56 8.61
C ASP A 440 20.77 0.10 9.08
N ASP A 441 21.96 -0.23 9.58
CA ASP A 441 22.30 -1.60 9.97
C ASP A 441 21.53 -2.03 11.23
N ALA A 442 21.37 -1.15 12.24
CA ALA A 442 20.73 -1.49 13.51
C ALA A 442 19.21 -1.66 13.35
N PHE A 443 18.57 -0.74 12.63
CA PHE A 443 17.15 -0.83 12.30
C PHE A 443 16.85 -2.05 11.43
N ALA A 444 17.70 -2.33 10.43
CA ALA A 444 17.53 -3.52 9.59
C ALA A 444 17.67 -4.82 10.37
N GLN A 445 18.59 -4.89 11.33
CA GLN A 445 18.68 -6.02 12.26
C GLN A 445 17.44 -6.14 13.15
N ALA A 446 16.88 -5.05 13.65
CA ALA A 446 15.65 -5.08 14.45
C ALA A 446 14.45 -5.63 13.65
N VAL A 447 14.26 -5.15 12.41
CA VAL A 447 13.22 -5.68 11.49
C VAL A 447 13.48 -7.16 11.18
N SER A 448 14.73 -7.52 10.92
CA SER A 448 15.15 -8.89 10.69
C SER A 448 14.82 -9.82 11.86
N HIS A 449 15.18 -9.42 13.09
CA HIS A 449 14.86 -10.17 14.31
C HIS A 449 13.36 -10.39 14.47
N LYS A 450 12.55 -9.37 14.17
CA LYS A 450 11.09 -9.51 14.18
C LYS A 450 10.58 -10.55 13.18
N ILE A 451 11.11 -10.56 11.96
CA ILE A 451 10.73 -11.56 10.96
C ILE A 451 11.19 -12.96 11.41
N CYS A 452 12.41 -13.08 11.93
CA CYS A 452 12.94 -14.34 12.44
C CYS A 452 12.19 -14.87 13.68
N ALA A 453 11.69 -13.98 14.55
CA ALA A 453 10.87 -14.39 15.68
C ALA A 453 9.59 -15.12 15.20
N ALA A 454 8.97 -14.65 14.11
CA ALA A 454 7.81 -15.33 13.52
C ALA A 454 8.18 -16.68 12.86
N LEU A 455 9.44 -16.90 12.47
CA LEU A 455 9.90 -18.20 11.96
C LEU A 455 9.94 -19.27 13.06
N THR A 456 10.14 -18.88 14.33
CA THR A 456 10.25 -19.84 15.44
C THR A 456 8.97 -20.65 15.67
N SER A 457 7.81 -20.08 15.35
CA SER A 457 6.51 -20.73 15.40
C SER A 457 5.99 -21.13 14.02
N ALA A 458 6.77 -20.97 12.95
CA ALA A 458 6.28 -21.18 11.60
C ALA A 458 6.43 -22.63 11.12
N GLU A 459 5.49 -23.05 10.29
CA GLU A 459 5.61 -24.30 9.52
C GLU A 459 6.17 -24.01 8.13
N GLU A 460 7.15 -24.80 7.71
CA GLU A 460 7.71 -24.71 6.36
C GLU A 460 6.71 -25.26 5.33
N VAL A 461 6.45 -24.49 4.27
CA VAL A 461 5.67 -24.95 3.14
C VAL A 461 6.58 -25.73 2.18
N THR A 462 6.33 -27.02 2.03
CA THR A 462 7.13 -27.88 1.13
C THR A 462 6.40 -28.17 -0.18
N LEU A 463 7.17 -28.38 -1.27
CA LEU A 463 6.61 -28.82 -2.56
C LEU A 463 5.85 -30.15 -2.44
N ALA A 464 6.31 -31.07 -1.58
CA ALA A 464 5.62 -32.32 -1.30
C ALA A 464 4.28 -32.06 -0.61
N GLY A 465 4.24 -31.19 0.39
CA GLY A 465 3.02 -30.77 1.08
C GLY A 465 1.98 -30.18 0.12
N LEU A 466 2.39 -29.27 -0.77
CA LEU A 466 1.50 -28.70 -1.78
C LEU A 466 0.95 -29.74 -2.76
N ARG A 467 1.75 -30.74 -3.14
CA ARG A 467 1.34 -31.80 -4.07
C ARG A 467 0.37 -32.80 -3.44
N ASN A 468 0.54 -33.08 -2.14
CA ASN A 468 -0.28 -34.04 -1.39
C ASN A 468 -1.68 -33.51 -1.03
N GLN A 469 -1.96 -32.23 -1.27
CA GLN A 469 -3.30 -31.67 -1.06
C GLN A 469 -4.35 -32.37 -1.97
N PRO A 470 -5.57 -32.61 -1.47
CA PRO A 470 -6.66 -33.17 -2.27
C PRO A 470 -6.88 -32.40 -3.57
N PHE A 471 -7.17 -33.11 -4.67
CA PHE A 471 -7.38 -32.51 -5.98
C PHE A 471 -8.42 -31.37 -5.97
N PRO A 472 -9.60 -31.49 -5.31
CA PRO A 472 -10.56 -30.40 -5.25
C PRO A 472 -9.99 -29.12 -4.62
N ASN A 473 -9.17 -29.24 -3.58
CA ASN A 473 -8.51 -28.10 -2.94
C ASN A 473 -7.49 -27.46 -3.88
N ARG A 474 -6.66 -28.27 -4.55
CA ARG A 474 -5.67 -27.77 -5.52
C ARG A 474 -6.35 -27.06 -6.69
N LEU A 475 -7.45 -27.61 -7.21
CA LEU A 475 -8.23 -26.99 -8.28
C LEU A 475 -8.86 -25.67 -7.83
N ALA A 476 -9.50 -25.64 -6.66
CA ALA A 476 -10.09 -24.42 -6.12
C ALA A 476 -9.03 -23.32 -5.92
N ASN A 477 -7.87 -23.67 -5.35
CA ASN A 477 -6.76 -22.72 -5.18
C ASN A 477 -6.29 -22.16 -6.53
N ARG A 478 -6.15 -23.00 -7.56
CA ARG A 478 -5.76 -22.56 -8.91
C ARG A 478 -6.82 -21.67 -9.57
N LEU A 479 -8.10 -22.00 -9.43
CA LEU A 479 -9.20 -21.17 -9.96
C LEU A 479 -9.24 -19.79 -9.28
N LEU A 480 -9.05 -19.73 -7.97
CA LEU A 480 -8.95 -18.45 -7.24
C LEU A 480 -7.71 -17.66 -7.64
N TRP A 481 -6.57 -18.34 -7.86
CA TRP A 481 -5.36 -17.70 -8.37
C TRP A 481 -5.53 -17.13 -9.78
N LEU A 482 -6.34 -17.73 -10.66
CA LEU A 482 -6.66 -17.13 -11.97
C LEU A 482 -7.41 -15.79 -11.84
N GLY A 483 -8.14 -15.59 -10.72
CA GLY A 483 -8.77 -14.33 -10.36
C GLY A 483 -7.82 -13.29 -9.77
N SER A 484 -6.55 -13.61 -9.55
CA SER A 484 -5.56 -12.71 -8.90
C SER A 484 -5.46 -11.30 -9.47
N PRO A 485 -5.63 -11.01 -10.77
CA PRO A 485 -5.62 -9.62 -11.24
C PRO A 485 -6.76 -8.74 -10.69
N TYR A 486 -7.78 -9.37 -10.08
CA TYR A 486 -8.98 -8.72 -9.53
C TYR A 486 -9.09 -8.85 -8.00
N LEU A 487 -8.18 -9.61 -7.38
CA LEU A 487 -8.01 -9.74 -5.93
C LEU A 487 -7.07 -8.63 -5.46
#